data_AF-A0A0P8XTV4-F1
#
_entry.id   AF-A0A0P8XTV4-F1
#
_cell.length_a   1.000
_cell.length_b   1.000
_cell.length_c   1.000
_cell.angle_alpha   90.00
_cell.angle_beta   90.00
_cell.angle_gamma   90.00
#
_symmetry.space_group_name_H-M   'P 1'
#
loop_
_entity.id
_entity.type
_entity.pdbx_description
1 polymer ?
#
loop_
_entity_poly.entity_id
_entity_poly.type
_entity_poly.pdbx_seq_one_letter_code
_entity_poly.pdbx_strand_id
1 'polypeptide(L)' 'MDGCHNDILAPIILAVMVTNGHPLSLDEIVDSVTEVINSQFDYANRAQDAAFDGKHCHKRSPRRRRK' A
#
# COMPACT_ATOMS: atom_id res chain seq x y z
N MET A 1 -22.45 -14.55 -2.39
CA MET A 1 -22.12 -13.51 -1.38
C MET A 1 -21.04 -12.67 -2.03
N ASP A 2 -21.42 -11.93 -3.07
CA ASP A 2 -20.51 -11.15 -3.93
C ASP A 2 -20.44 -9.68 -3.49
N GLY A 3 -20.84 -9.41 -2.23
CA GLY A 3 -21.08 -8.07 -1.70
C GLY A 3 -19.83 -7.29 -1.31
N CYS A 4 -18.73 -7.93 -0.94
CA CYS A 4 -17.62 -7.21 -0.30
C CYS A 4 -16.72 -6.42 -1.28
N HIS A 5 -16.67 -6.78 -2.56
CA HIS A 5 -15.79 -6.11 -3.52
C HIS A 5 -16.35 -4.77 -4.01
N ASN A 6 -17.68 -4.72 -4.22
CA ASN A 6 -18.36 -3.49 -4.64
C ASN A 6 -18.37 -2.43 -3.53
N ASP A 7 -18.39 -2.85 -2.26
CA ASP A 7 -18.39 -1.95 -1.10
C ASP A 7 -17.11 -1.12 -0.98
N ILE A 8 -15.99 -1.59 -1.55
CA ILE A 8 -14.71 -0.89 -1.54
C ILE A 8 -14.49 -0.15 -2.86
N LEU A 9 -14.85 -0.78 -3.97
CA LEU A 9 -14.62 -0.20 -5.30
C LEU A 9 -15.48 1.04 -5.55
N ALA A 10 -16.76 1.03 -5.14
CA ALA A 10 -17.66 2.16 -5.36
C ALA A 10 -17.19 3.46 -4.67
N PRO A 11 -16.76 3.44 -3.38
CA PRO A 11 -16.16 4.60 -2.75
C PRO A 11 -14.89 5.12 -3.44
N ILE A 12 -14.04 4.23 -3.97
CA ILE A 12 -12.81 4.64 -4.68
C ILE A 12 -13.16 5.32 -6.00
N ILE A 13 -14.08 4.73 -6.78
CA ILE A 13 -14.59 5.34 -8.02
C ILE A 13 -15.19 6.73 -7.71
N LEU A 14 -16.00 6.84 -6.65
CA LEU A 14 -16.59 8.12 -6.25
C LEU A 14 -15.53 9.15 -5.88
N ALA A 15 -14.51 8.75 -5.11
CA ALA A 15 -13.41 9.64 -4.75
C ALA A 15 -12.68 10.15 -5.99
N VAL A 16 -12.33 9.25 -6.93
CA VAL A 16 -11.71 9.61 -8.22
C VAL A 16 -12.58 10.60 -9.00
N MET A 17 -13.90 10.37 -9.07
CA MET A 17 -14.81 11.28 -9.75
C MET A 17 -14.89 12.65 -9.08
N VAL A 18 -14.88 12.71 -7.74
CA VAL A 18 -14.96 13.96 -6.97
C VAL A 18 -13.65 14.77 -7.02
N THR A 19 -12.50 14.10 -7.07
CA THR A 19 -11.19 14.78 -7.09
C THR A 19 -10.85 15.38 -8.45
N ASN A 20 -11.55 14.96 -9.50
CA ASN A 20 -11.37 15.49 -10.85
C ASN A 20 -12.28 16.70 -11.09
N GLY A 21 -11.70 17.79 -11.61
CA GLY A 21 -12.42 19.05 -11.87
C GLY A 21 -13.29 19.05 -13.13
N HIS A 22 -13.58 17.88 -13.70
CA HIS A 22 -14.32 17.72 -14.95
C HIS A 22 -15.03 16.35 -14.99
N PRO A 23 -16.08 16.18 -15.83
CA PRO A 23 -16.69 14.88 -16.06
C PRO A 23 -15.69 13.91 -16.69
N LEU A 24 -15.55 12.74 -16.10
CA LEU A 24 -14.64 11.70 -16.56
C LEU A 24 -15.33 10.73 -17.53
N SER A 25 -14.59 10.28 -18.54
CA SER A 25 -14.93 9.09 -19.31
C SER A 25 -14.71 7.81 -18.48
N LEU A 26 -15.30 6.69 -18.94
CA LEU A 26 -15.11 5.41 -18.27
C LEU A 26 -13.64 4.96 -18.29
N ASP A 27 -12.92 5.22 -19.39
CA ASP A 27 -11.51 4.86 -19.51
C ASP A 27 -10.65 5.64 -18.50
N GLU A 28 -10.90 6.95 -18.34
CA GLU A 28 -10.20 7.77 -17.35
C GLU A 28 -10.48 7.33 -15.91
N ILE A 29 -11.70 6.88 -15.62
CA ILE A 29 -12.06 6.30 -14.32
C ILE A 29 -11.25 5.02 -14.09
N VAL A 30 -11.18 4.12 -15.07
CA VAL A 30 -10.44 2.85 -14.95
C VAL A 30 -8.96 3.10 -14.73
N ASP A 31 -8.35 3.99 -15.51
CA ASP A 31 -6.93 4.33 -15.38
C ASP A 31 -6.64 4.92 -14.01
N SER A 32 -7.41 5.91 -13.57
CA SER A 32 -7.23 6.58 -12.27
C SER A 32 -7.45 5.64 -11.08
N VAL A 33 -8.47 4.78 -11.13
CA VAL A 33 -8.72 3.79 -10.07
C VAL A 33 -7.58 2.77 -10.01
N THR A 34 -7.09 2.31 -11.15
CA THR A 34 -5.98 1.37 -11.25
C THR A 34 -4.69 1.98 -10.67
N GLU A 35 -4.41 3.24 -11.00
CA GLU A 35 -3.28 3.99 -10.43
C GLU A 35 -3.37 4.05 -8.90
N VAL A 36 -4.54 4.42 -8.36
CA VAL A 36 -4.76 4.50 -6.92
C VAL A 36 -4.51 3.15 -6.26
N ILE A 37 -5.10 2.07 -6.78
CA ILE A 37 -4.94 0.71 -6.20
C ILE A 37 -3.47 0.27 -6.22
N ASN A 38 -2.77 0.47 -7.35
CA ASN A 38 -1.37 0.08 -7.47
C ASN A 38 -0.47 0.87 -6.52
N SER A 39 -0.72 2.17 -6.35
CA SER A 39 0.05 3.02 -5.43
C SER A 39 -0.04 2.54 -3.97
N GLN A 40 -1.23 2.04 -3.56
CA GLN A 40 -1.43 1.49 -2.23
C GLN A 40 -0.74 0.13 -2.08
N PHE A 41 -0.71 -0.67 -3.13
CA PHE A 41 -0.02 -1.96 -3.13
C PHE A 41 1.50 -1.78 -2.98
N ASP A 42 2.08 -0.82 -3.71
CA ASP A 42 3.49 -0.46 -3.59
C ASP A 42 3.85 0.07 -2.20
N TYR A 43 2.96 0.88 -1.61
CA TYR A 43 3.13 1.37 -0.24
C TYR A 43 3.09 0.22 0.78
N ALA A 44 2.13 -0.70 0.63
CA ALA A 44 2.00 -1.86 1.52
C ALA A 44 3.23 -2.78 1.46
N ASN A 45 3.76 -3.04 0.26
CA ASN A 45 4.97 -3.84 0.07
C ASN A 45 6.19 -3.20 0.77
N ARG A 46 6.39 -1.89 0.59
CA ARG A 46 7.48 -1.16 1.26
C ARG A 46 7.33 -1.10 2.78
N ALA A 47 6.10 -1.00 3.28
CA ALA A 47 5.83 -1.03 4.72
C ALA A 47 6.13 -2.41 5.33
N GLN A 48 5.89 -3.51 4.61
CA GLN A 48 6.25 -4.86 5.06
C GLN A 48 7.78 -5.04 5.14
N ASP A 49 8.52 -4.56 4.14
CA ASP A 49 9.99 -4.62 4.15
C ASP A 49 10.58 -3.82 5.32
N ALA A 50 10.03 -2.63 5.60
CA ALA A 50 10.46 -1.80 6.73
C ALA A 50 10.11 -2.41 8.11
N ALA A 51 9.02 -3.17 8.21
CA ALA A 51 8.64 -3.86 9.45
C ALA A 51 9.49 -5.12 9.73
N PHE A 52 10.08 -5.72 8.68
CA PHE A 52 10.92 -6.92 8.81
C PHE A 52 12.39 -6.61 9.14
N ASP A 53 12.89 -5.42 8.79
CA ASP A 53 14.27 -4.97 9.08
C ASP A 53 14.48 -4.46 10.54
N GLY A 54 13.69 -4.98 11.48
CA GLY A 54 13.72 -4.55 12.88
C GLY A 54 14.45 -5.47 13.84
N LYS A 55 14.91 -6.66 13.42
CA LYS A 55 15.43 -7.67 14.36
C LYS A 55 16.57 -8.50 13.78
N HIS A 56 17.80 -7.98 13.83
CA HIS A 56 19.00 -8.81 14.00
C HIS A 56 20.15 -8.07 14.71
N CYS A 57 19.87 -7.38 15.82
CA CYS A 57 20.92 -7.07 16.79
C CYS A 57 21.22 -8.30 17.67
N HIS A 58 21.80 -9.35 17.07
CA HIS A 58 22.42 -10.41 17.88
C HIS A 58 23.66 -9.84 18.55
N LYS A 59 23.50 -9.58 19.85
CA LYS A 59 24.53 -9.18 20.82
C LYS A 59 25.88 -9.85 20.53
N ARG A 60 26.85 -9.09 20.01
CA ARG A 60 28.28 -9.46 20.08
C ARG A 60 28.69 -9.39 21.55
N SER A 61 28.68 -10.54 22.23
CA SER A 61 29.26 -10.65 23.57
C SER A 61 30.76 -10.35 23.51
N PRO A 62 31.33 -9.50 24.38
CA PRO A 62 32.78 -9.34 24.46
C PRO A 62 33.34 -10.52 25.26
N ARG A 63 33.86 -11.55 24.58
CA ARG A 63 34.65 -12.59 25.27
C ARG A 63 36.01 -12.02 25.65
N ARG A 64 36.05 -11.54 26.90
CA ARG A 64 37.19 -11.16 27.72
C ARG A 64 38.43 -12.01 27.42
N ARG A 65 39.51 -11.35 26.98
CA ARG A 65 40.88 -11.90 27.07
C ARG A 65 41.21 -12.16 28.55
N ARG A 66 41.73 -13.34 28.87
CA ARG A 66 42.59 -13.55 30.04
C ARG A 66 43.87 -14.26 29.60
N LYS A 67 44.97 -13.72 30.13
CA LYS A 67 46.35 -14.23 30.09
C LYS A 67 46.41 -15.65 30.64
#